data_AF-A0A8H9IH55-F1
#
_entry.id   AF-A0A8H9IH55-F1
#
_cell.length_a   1.000
_cell.length_b   1.000
_cell.length_c   1.000
_cell.angle_alpha   90.00
_cell.angle_beta   90.00
_cell.angle_gamma   90.00
#
_symmetry.space_group_name_H-M   'P 1'
#
loop_
_entity.id
_entity.type
_entity.pdbx_description
1 polymer ?
#
loop_
_entity_poly.entity_id
_entity_poly.type
_entity_poly.pdbx_seq_one_letter_code
_entity_poly.pdbx_strand_id
1 'polypeptide(L)'
;MKMINWVKYVCILSVVCVSHYANGALITRNNFSLDTSTNIITGNGLNWTRWDALAGVSITQALDLYAADGWRLVSGDEMVGMYSNFIPGIDWSSARGENSAVSDFISVDDYHDLITIFGVSFNEFGGISNIIFGNDLDNDGEYRSAGAYYTDYDPAAGIYADNSRNTVDFSASDYSVQLARAINVSEPNLYYLIPFMLLIIRVVKSRFNRLKLSVRLTKSLKEVMSHTSLAML
;
A
#
# COMPACT_ATOMS: atom_id res chain seq x y z
N MET A 1 -32.83 -30.96 21.60
CA MET A 1 -31.83 -30.88 20.49
C MET A 1 -31.71 -29.51 19.80
N LYS A 2 -32.77 -28.69 19.65
CA LYS A 2 -32.69 -27.38 18.94
C LYS A 2 -31.89 -26.28 19.68
N MET A 3 -31.83 -26.35 21.01
CA MET A 3 -31.22 -25.31 21.86
C MET A 3 -29.68 -25.30 21.80
N ILE A 4 -29.04 -26.46 21.68
CA ILE A 4 -27.57 -26.58 21.56
C ILE A 4 -27.04 -25.96 20.26
N ASN A 5 -27.80 -26.05 19.17
CA ASN A 5 -27.41 -25.44 17.90
C ASN A 5 -27.50 -23.92 17.95
N TRP A 6 -28.49 -23.37 18.67
CA TRP A 6 -28.64 -21.93 18.84
C TRP A 6 -27.47 -21.32 19.64
N VAL A 7 -27.02 -21.99 20.70
CA VAL A 7 -25.86 -21.56 21.48
C VAL A 7 -24.58 -21.54 20.63
N LYS A 8 -24.38 -22.54 19.75
CA LYS A 8 -23.23 -22.56 18.82
C LYS A 8 -23.21 -21.35 17.89
N TYR A 9 -24.34 -21.00 17.27
CA TYR A 9 -24.39 -19.84 16.37
C TYR A 9 -24.18 -18.51 17.10
N VAL A 10 -24.71 -18.37 18.32
CA VAL A 10 -24.49 -17.19 19.17
C VAL A 10 -23.01 -17.07 19.55
N CYS A 11 -22.35 -18.17 19.93
CA CYS A 11 -20.92 -18.16 20.26
C CYS A 11 -20.06 -17.81 19.02
N ILE A 12 -20.35 -18.37 17.85
CA ILE A 12 -19.63 -18.05 16.60
C ILE A 12 -19.84 -16.57 16.23
N LEU A 13 -21.07 -16.07 16.30
CA LEU A 13 -21.38 -14.66 16.01
C LEU A 13 -20.69 -13.73 17.00
N SER A 14 -20.65 -14.08 18.29
CA SER A 14 -19.91 -13.28 19.27
C SER A 14 -18.43 -13.20 18.95
N VAL A 15 -17.77 -14.31 18.59
CA VAL A 15 -16.34 -14.33 18.23
C VAL A 15 -16.04 -13.46 17.00
N VAL A 16 -16.92 -13.48 15.99
CA VAL A 16 -16.80 -12.62 14.80
C VAL A 16 -16.98 -11.14 15.18
N CYS A 17 -17.88 -10.82 16.11
CA CYS A 17 -18.11 -9.45 16.57
C CYS A 17 -17.00 -8.90 17.48
N VAL A 18 -16.22 -9.74 18.17
CA VAL A 18 -15.05 -9.29 18.97
C VAL A 18 -13.75 -9.26 18.17
N SER A 19 -13.80 -9.55 16.87
CA SER A 19 -12.65 -9.39 15.97
C SER A 19 -12.36 -7.90 15.79
N HIS A 20 -11.53 -7.33 16.66
CA HIS A 20 -11.17 -5.92 16.60
C HIS A 20 -10.41 -5.62 15.31
N TYR A 21 -10.67 -4.45 14.72
CA TYR A 21 -9.79 -3.89 13.70
C TYR A 21 -8.42 -3.66 14.34
N ALA A 22 -7.37 -4.26 13.79
CA ALA A 22 -6.03 -3.80 14.06
C ALA A 22 -5.96 -2.35 13.57
N ASN A 23 -5.77 -1.40 14.49
CA ASN A 23 -5.57 0.00 14.12
C ASN A 23 -4.17 0.12 13.51
N GLY A 24 -4.08 -0.07 12.19
CA GLY A 24 -2.90 0.32 11.42
C GLY A 24 -2.71 1.82 11.56
N ALA A 25 -1.54 2.23 12.02
CA ALA A 25 -1.12 3.62 11.97
C ALA A 25 -0.44 3.87 10.63
N LEU A 26 -0.71 5.02 10.04
CA LEU A 26 0.01 5.47 8.87
C LEU A 26 1.17 6.35 9.34
N ILE A 27 2.41 5.92 9.11
CA ILE A 27 3.62 6.69 9.45
C ILE A 27 4.15 7.32 8.18
N THR A 28 4.28 8.64 8.13
CA THR A 28 4.71 9.37 6.93
C THR A 28 6.00 10.15 7.18
N ARG A 29 6.97 10.03 6.26
CA ARG A 29 8.22 10.81 6.19
C ARG A 29 8.64 10.98 4.73
N ASN A 30 9.12 12.17 4.36
CA ASN A 30 9.74 12.42 3.05
C ASN A 30 8.93 11.91 1.83
N ASN A 31 7.60 12.06 1.86
CA ASN A 31 6.64 11.57 0.85
C ASN A 31 6.52 10.03 0.72
N PHE A 32 7.07 9.29 1.68
CA PHE A 32 6.82 7.87 1.88
C PHE A 32 5.90 7.68 3.07
N SER A 33 5.08 6.64 2.99
CA SER A 33 4.07 6.34 3.99
C SER A 33 4.04 4.84 4.27
N LEU A 34 4.32 4.44 5.50
CA LEU A 34 4.23 3.08 5.97
C LEU A 34 2.86 2.81 6.56
N ASP A 35 2.16 1.82 6.01
CA ASP A 35 0.99 1.24 6.63
C ASP A 35 1.42 0.11 7.58
N THR A 36 1.33 0.34 8.90
CA THR A 36 1.77 -0.64 9.90
C THR A 36 0.85 -1.86 10.01
N SER A 37 -0.31 -1.87 9.36
CA SER A 37 -1.17 -3.06 9.30
C SER A 37 -0.73 -4.05 8.23
N THR A 38 -0.16 -3.55 7.13
CA THR A 38 0.26 -4.37 5.98
C THR A 38 1.78 -4.49 5.86
N ASN A 39 2.54 -3.66 6.59
CA ASN A 39 3.99 -3.50 6.43
C ASN A 39 4.40 -3.11 5.00
N ILE A 40 3.51 -2.43 4.27
CA ILE A 40 3.77 -1.92 2.93
C ILE A 40 4.06 -0.43 3.04
N ILE A 41 5.16 -0.01 2.40
CA ILE A 41 5.52 1.39 2.25
C ILE A 41 5.01 1.86 0.89
N THR A 42 4.30 2.98 0.85
CA THR A 42 3.90 3.66 -0.39
C THR A 42 4.72 4.93 -0.55
N GLY A 43 5.40 5.09 -1.69
CA GLY A 43 6.18 6.29 -1.98
C GLY A 43 6.86 6.22 -3.34
N ASN A 44 7.18 7.38 -3.91
CA ASN A 44 7.80 7.50 -5.23
C ASN A 44 7.06 6.70 -6.35
N GLY A 45 5.73 6.65 -6.27
CA GLY A 45 4.88 5.94 -7.25
C GLY A 45 4.84 4.42 -7.12
N LEU A 46 5.45 3.83 -6.09
CA LEU A 46 5.57 2.38 -5.89
C LEU A 46 5.15 1.96 -4.48
N ASN A 47 4.87 0.67 -4.34
CA ASN A 47 4.82 -0.02 -3.06
C ASN A 47 6.15 -0.73 -2.81
N TRP A 48 6.67 -0.65 -1.59
CA TRP A 48 7.97 -1.19 -1.18
C TRP A 48 7.82 -2.12 0.02
N THR A 49 8.66 -3.15 0.09
CA THR A 49 8.82 -3.95 1.30
C THR A 49 9.67 -3.20 2.32
N ARG A 50 9.41 -3.43 3.61
CA ARG A 50 10.35 -3.04 4.67
C ARG A 50 11.58 -3.96 4.68
N TRP A 51 12.71 -3.43 5.13
CA TRP A 51 13.99 -4.13 5.20
C TRP A 51 14.02 -5.20 6.30
N ASP A 52 13.40 -4.94 7.44
CA ASP A 52 13.28 -5.92 8.53
C ASP A 52 12.39 -7.12 8.17
N ALA A 53 11.46 -6.95 7.23
CA ALA A 53 10.55 -8.01 6.81
C ALA A 53 11.23 -9.11 5.97
N LEU A 54 12.35 -8.78 5.29
CA LEU A 54 13.10 -9.69 4.42
C LEU A 54 14.55 -9.90 4.90
N ALA A 55 14.85 -9.55 6.16
CA ALA A 55 16.16 -9.82 6.74
C ALA A 55 16.47 -11.33 6.74
N GLY A 56 17.66 -11.72 6.28
CA GLY A 56 18.07 -13.12 6.18
C GLY A 56 17.49 -13.87 4.97
N VAL A 57 16.76 -13.21 4.07
CA VAL A 57 16.14 -13.83 2.89
C VAL A 57 16.98 -13.54 1.64
N SER A 58 17.21 -14.55 0.80
CA SER A 58 17.87 -14.38 -0.50
C SER A 58 16.93 -13.79 -1.57
N ILE A 59 17.47 -13.33 -2.70
CA ILE A 59 16.65 -12.84 -3.83
C ILE A 59 15.72 -13.94 -4.31
N THR A 60 16.22 -15.16 -4.53
CA THR A 60 15.42 -16.31 -4.98
C THR A 60 14.24 -16.55 -4.06
N GLN A 61 14.48 -16.65 -2.74
CA GLN A 61 13.42 -16.89 -1.75
C GLN A 61 12.41 -15.74 -1.69
N ALA A 62 12.87 -14.49 -1.76
CA ALA A 62 11.99 -13.33 -1.74
C ALA A 62 11.09 -13.29 -2.97
N LEU A 63 11.63 -13.59 -4.16
CA LEU A 63 10.84 -13.63 -5.39
C LEU A 63 9.89 -14.83 -5.43
N ASP A 64 10.29 -16.00 -4.92
CA ASP A 64 9.38 -17.15 -4.81
C ASP A 64 8.14 -16.84 -3.97
N LEU A 65 8.28 -16.03 -2.92
CA LEU A 65 7.20 -15.64 -2.03
C LEU A 65 6.31 -14.53 -2.61
N TYR A 66 6.91 -13.55 -3.28
CA TYR A 66 6.23 -12.28 -3.58
C TYR A 66 6.02 -12.01 -5.07
N ALA A 67 6.71 -12.68 -5.99
CA ALA A 67 6.62 -12.37 -7.43
C ALA A 67 5.21 -12.59 -8.00
N ALA A 68 4.48 -13.60 -7.50
CA ALA A 68 3.09 -13.86 -7.90
C ALA A 68 2.15 -12.67 -7.62
N ASP A 69 2.49 -11.84 -6.61
CA ASP A 69 1.75 -10.64 -6.22
C ASP A 69 2.28 -9.36 -6.90
N GLY A 70 3.11 -9.53 -7.93
CA GLY A 70 3.66 -8.46 -8.76
C GLY A 70 4.90 -7.77 -8.18
N TRP A 71 5.50 -8.31 -7.12
CA TRP A 71 6.74 -7.80 -6.57
C TRP A 71 7.94 -8.19 -7.44
N ARG A 72 8.90 -7.29 -7.53
CA ARG A 72 10.17 -7.51 -8.19
C ARG A 72 11.29 -6.83 -7.44
N LEU A 73 12.53 -7.18 -7.77
CA LEU A 73 13.70 -6.49 -7.28
C LEU A 73 13.63 -5.00 -7.71
N VAL A 74 14.05 -4.12 -6.81
CA VAL A 74 14.15 -2.68 -7.07
C VAL A 74 15.33 -2.40 -7.99
N SER A 75 15.12 -1.55 -8.99
CA SER A 75 16.16 -1.12 -9.91
C SER A 75 17.10 -0.05 -9.32
N GLY A 76 18.24 0.18 -9.97
CA GLY A 76 19.16 1.27 -9.61
C GLY A 76 18.50 2.65 -9.57
N ASP A 77 17.70 2.98 -10.58
CA ASP A 77 17.01 4.27 -10.66
C ASP A 77 16.00 4.46 -9.53
N GLU A 78 15.30 3.40 -9.14
CA GLU A 78 14.33 3.42 -8.05
C GLU A 78 15.02 3.58 -6.69
N MET A 79 16.12 2.86 -6.45
CA MET A 79 16.90 3.00 -5.22
C MET A 79 17.50 4.41 -5.10
N VAL A 80 18.09 4.94 -6.19
CA VAL A 80 18.59 6.32 -6.26
C VAL A 80 17.47 7.33 -5.99
N GLY A 81 16.29 7.12 -6.57
CA GLY A 81 15.12 7.97 -6.34
C GLY A 81 14.67 7.96 -4.89
N MET A 82 14.66 6.79 -4.24
CA MET A 82 14.33 6.67 -2.83
C MET A 82 15.36 7.38 -1.95
N TYR A 83 16.66 7.12 -2.14
CA TYR A 83 17.74 7.77 -1.38
C TYR A 83 17.71 9.29 -1.54
N SER A 84 17.43 9.80 -2.74
CA SER A 84 17.32 11.25 -3.00
C SER A 84 16.17 11.93 -2.26
N ASN A 85 15.12 11.19 -1.87
CA ASN A 85 14.02 11.74 -1.06
C ASN A 85 14.37 11.82 0.43
N PHE A 86 15.09 10.82 0.95
CA PHE A 86 15.47 10.79 2.36
C PHE A 86 16.76 11.55 2.67
N ILE A 87 17.67 11.62 1.71
CA ILE A 87 19.02 12.18 1.89
C ILE A 87 19.33 13.11 0.70
N PRO A 88 18.68 14.29 0.63
CA PRO A 88 18.77 15.19 -0.52
C PRO A 88 20.12 15.91 -0.66
N GLY A 89 20.98 15.85 0.37
CA GLY A 89 22.29 16.51 0.38
C GLY A 89 23.39 15.81 -0.43
N ILE A 90 23.11 14.62 -0.97
CA ILE A 90 24.08 13.78 -1.67
C ILE A 90 23.63 13.54 -3.12
N ASP A 91 24.56 13.63 -4.07
CA ASP A 91 24.30 13.31 -5.47
C ASP A 91 24.34 11.79 -5.73
N TRP A 92 23.24 11.14 -5.40
CA TRP A 92 23.04 9.70 -5.64
C TRP A 92 23.00 9.33 -7.13
N SER A 93 22.85 10.29 -8.05
CA SER A 93 22.71 10.00 -9.47
C SER A 93 23.96 9.36 -10.08
N SER A 94 25.14 9.64 -9.49
CA SER A 94 26.40 9.01 -9.87
C SER A 94 26.47 7.51 -9.51
N ALA A 95 25.58 7.02 -8.64
CA ALA A 95 25.45 5.59 -8.32
C ALA A 95 24.37 4.88 -9.17
N ARG A 96 23.86 5.43 -10.28
CA ARG A 96 22.87 4.72 -11.10
C ARG A 96 23.42 3.46 -11.76
N GLY A 97 24.68 3.49 -12.20
CA GLY A 97 25.34 2.36 -12.85
C GLY A 97 25.69 1.23 -11.88
N GLU A 98 25.64 -0.01 -12.36
CA GLU A 98 25.90 -1.22 -11.58
C GLU A 98 27.33 -1.28 -11.00
N ASN A 99 28.28 -0.74 -11.77
CA ASN A 99 29.68 -0.61 -11.41
C ASN A 99 30.04 0.71 -10.68
N SER A 100 29.05 1.40 -10.11
CA SER A 100 29.25 2.71 -9.47
C SER A 100 28.77 2.70 -8.02
N ALA A 101 29.49 3.45 -7.18
CA ALA A 101 29.21 3.55 -5.75
C ALA A 101 29.27 5.00 -5.27
N VAL A 102 28.39 5.33 -4.32
CA VAL A 102 28.37 6.60 -3.59
C VAL A 102 28.08 6.29 -2.13
N SER A 103 28.82 6.90 -1.22
CA SER A 103 28.55 6.84 0.21
C SER A 103 29.01 8.12 0.87
N ASP A 104 28.29 8.55 1.89
CA ASP A 104 28.68 9.71 2.70
C ASP A 104 28.13 9.57 4.13
N PHE A 105 28.61 10.45 5.01
CA PHE A 105 27.96 10.70 6.29
C PHE A 105 26.66 11.48 6.04
N ILE A 106 25.64 11.15 6.83
CA ILE A 106 24.30 11.74 6.73
C ILE A 106 23.90 12.37 8.05
N SER A 107 22.86 13.19 8.05
CA SER A 107 22.34 13.71 9.30
C SER A 107 21.63 12.61 10.11
N VAL A 108 21.62 12.78 11.43
CA VAL A 108 20.88 11.89 12.34
C VAL A 108 19.39 11.88 12.03
N ASP A 109 18.83 13.03 11.64
CA ASP A 109 17.41 13.13 11.27
C ASP A 109 17.11 12.37 9.97
N ASP A 110 17.95 12.49 8.94
CA ASP A 110 17.78 11.75 7.68
C ASP A 110 17.84 10.24 7.91
N TYR A 111 18.80 9.79 8.74
CA TYR A 111 18.90 8.39 9.14
C TYR A 111 17.63 7.92 9.85
N HIS A 112 17.16 8.65 10.86
CA HIS A 112 15.97 8.29 11.63
C HIS A 112 14.72 8.25 10.76
N ASP A 113 14.54 9.21 9.86
CA ASP A 113 13.40 9.22 8.94
C ASP A 113 13.42 8.00 8.01
N LEU A 114 14.60 7.66 7.47
CA LEU A 114 14.79 6.49 6.61
C LEU A 114 14.42 5.19 7.34
N ILE A 115 15.04 4.93 8.50
CA ILE A 115 14.81 3.67 9.23
C ILE A 115 13.42 3.62 9.88
N THR A 116 12.78 4.76 10.13
CA THR A 116 11.40 4.79 10.62
C THR A 116 10.44 4.20 9.58
N ILE A 117 10.68 4.50 8.30
CA ILE A 117 9.85 4.02 7.19
C ILE A 117 10.28 2.62 6.75
N PHE A 118 11.56 2.43 6.45
CA PHE A 118 12.08 1.21 5.84
C PHE A 118 12.52 0.14 6.85
N GLY A 119 12.75 0.50 8.12
CA GLY A 119 13.28 -0.41 9.12
C GLY A 119 14.79 -0.57 9.04
N VAL A 120 15.30 -1.63 9.67
CA VAL A 120 16.73 -2.03 9.65
C VAL A 120 16.80 -3.53 9.41
N SER A 121 17.78 -4.01 8.64
CA SER A 121 17.96 -5.46 8.45
C SER A 121 18.53 -6.13 9.70
N PHE A 122 19.29 -5.38 10.51
CA PHE A 122 19.89 -5.86 11.74
C PHE A 122 19.79 -4.82 12.85
N ASN A 123 19.10 -5.18 13.94
CA ASN A 123 18.84 -4.27 15.06
C ASN A 123 19.91 -4.39 16.16
N GLU A 124 21.17 -4.24 15.78
CA GLU A 124 22.28 -4.09 16.71
C GLU A 124 23.07 -2.81 16.35
N PHE A 125 23.87 -2.31 17.30
CA PHE A 125 24.76 -1.16 17.09
C PHE A 125 24.06 0.12 16.58
N GLY A 126 22.83 0.39 17.02
CA GLY A 126 22.06 1.56 16.57
C GLY A 126 21.31 1.35 15.23
N GLY A 127 21.38 0.14 14.68
CA GLY A 127 20.71 -0.26 13.45
C GLY A 127 21.68 -0.31 12.27
N ILE A 128 21.67 -1.44 11.59
CA ILE A 128 22.40 -1.64 10.34
C ILE A 128 21.38 -2.11 9.31
N SER A 129 21.43 -1.49 8.15
CA SER A 129 20.65 -1.89 6.99
C SER A 129 21.60 -2.22 5.87
N ASN A 130 21.68 -3.48 5.47
CA ASN A 130 22.32 -3.92 4.23
C ASN A 130 21.24 -4.49 3.33
N ILE A 131 21.10 -3.97 2.12
CA ILE A 131 19.96 -4.27 1.25
C ILE A 131 20.45 -4.61 -0.13
N ILE A 132 20.13 -5.80 -0.62
CA ILE A 132 20.43 -6.24 -1.97
C ILE A 132 19.33 -5.77 -2.90
N PHE A 133 19.72 -5.21 -4.04
CA PHE A 133 18.82 -4.69 -5.06
C PHE A 133 19.52 -4.68 -6.42
N GLY A 134 18.82 -4.27 -7.47
CA GLY A 134 19.38 -4.04 -8.80
C GLY A 134 18.91 -5.07 -9.82
N ASN A 135 19.57 -5.06 -10.97
CA ASN A 135 19.45 -6.10 -11.99
C ASN A 135 20.89 -6.51 -12.34
N ASP A 136 21.06 -7.78 -12.70
CA ASP A 136 22.29 -8.31 -13.26
C ASP A 136 22.30 -8.01 -14.78
N LEU A 137 22.84 -6.84 -15.20
CA LEU A 137 22.74 -6.39 -16.60
C LEU A 137 23.78 -7.06 -17.51
N ASP A 138 24.91 -7.48 -16.97
CA ASP A 138 25.99 -8.15 -17.70
C ASP A 138 26.00 -9.68 -17.51
N ASN A 139 25.08 -10.21 -16.71
CA ASN A 139 24.80 -11.63 -16.52
C ASN A 139 25.98 -12.37 -15.87
N ASP A 140 26.65 -11.72 -14.92
CA ASP A 140 27.73 -12.29 -14.11
C ASP A 140 27.23 -12.94 -12.80
N GLY A 141 25.96 -12.74 -12.47
CA GLY A 141 25.29 -13.26 -11.27
C GLY A 141 25.55 -12.44 -10.01
N GLU A 142 26.13 -11.25 -10.13
CA GLU A 142 26.43 -10.33 -9.05
C GLU A 142 25.34 -9.25 -8.92
N TYR A 143 25.13 -8.79 -7.69
CA TYR A 143 24.12 -7.79 -7.38
C TYR A 143 24.67 -6.69 -6.47
N ARG A 144 24.07 -5.53 -6.62
CA ARG A 144 24.38 -4.33 -5.85
C ARG A 144 23.84 -4.43 -4.44
N SER A 145 24.41 -3.61 -3.56
CA SER A 145 23.86 -3.39 -2.23
C SER A 145 23.73 -1.91 -1.88
N ALA A 146 22.78 -1.60 -1.02
CA ALA A 146 22.61 -0.30 -0.39
C ALA A 146 22.74 -0.47 1.12
N GLY A 147 23.20 0.59 1.78
CA GLY A 147 23.52 0.62 3.19
C GLY A 147 22.97 1.84 3.89
N ALA A 148 22.56 1.67 5.15
CA ALA A 148 22.41 2.75 6.12
C ALA A 148 22.74 2.20 7.51
N TYR A 149 23.66 2.84 8.22
CA TYR A 149 24.11 2.36 9.53
C TYR A 149 24.51 3.52 10.45
N TYR A 150 24.34 3.29 11.75
CA TYR A 150 24.79 4.23 12.78
C TYR A 150 26.22 3.85 13.20
N THR A 151 27.20 4.74 13.03
CA THR A 151 28.55 4.54 13.59
C THR A 151 28.64 5.12 15.00
N ASP A 152 29.75 4.88 15.71
CA ASP A 152 29.97 5.43 17.05
C ASP A 152 29.91 6.98 17.13
N TYR A 153 29.97 7.68 15.99
CA TYR A 153 29.99 9.14 15.93
C TYR A 153 28.87 9.71 15.05
N ASP A 154 28.72 9.23 13.81
CA ASP A 154 27.76 9.76 12.84
C ASP A 154 27.13 8.65 11.99
N PRO A 155 25.85 8.76 11.59
CA PRO A 155 25.27 7.82 10.66
C PRO A 155 25.83 8.01 9.25
N ALA A 156 25.91 6.90 8.50
CA ALA A 156 26.33 6.90 7.11
C ALA A 156 25.37 6.08 6.27
N ALA A 157 25.29 6.42 4.99
CA ALA A 157 24.51 5.68 4.02
C ALA A 157 25.25 5.58 2.69
N GLY A 158 24.94 4.55 1.91
CA GLY A 158 25.59 4.33 0.63
C GLY A 158 24.80 3.46 -0.31
N ILE A 159 25.10 3.62 -1.60
CA ILE A 159 24.77 2.69 -2.66
C ILE A 159 26.11 2.17 -3.19
N TYR A 160 26.27 0.86 -3.22
CA TYR A 160 27.50 0.18 -3.59
C TYR A 160 27.38 -0.46 -4.97
N ALA A 161 28.53 -0.70 -5.59
CA ALA A 161 28.62 -1.41 -6.85
C ALA A 161 28.30 -2.90 -6.67
N ASP A 162 28.24 -3.63 -7.77
CA ASP A 162 28.14 -5.10 -7.74
C ASP A 162 29.28 -5.72 -6.93
N ASN A 163 28.96 -6.88 -6.38
CA ASN A 163 29.85 -7.62 -5.52
C ASN A 163 29.63 -9.11 -5.71
N SER A 164 30.70 -9.82 -6.07
CA SER A 164 30.78 -11.29 -6.17
C SER A 164 30.19 -12.08 -4.99
N ARG A 165 30.05 -11.46 -3.82
CA ARG A 165 29.39 -12.05 -2.66
C ARG A 165 27.86 -12.04 -2.76
N ASN A 166 27.29 -11.02 -3.38
CA ASN A 166 25.85 -10.78 -3.45
C ASN A 166 25.29 -11.49 -4.68
N THR A 167 25.03 -12.80 -4.57
CA THR A 167 24.38 -13.58 -5.63
C THR A 167 22.89 -13.75 -5.35
N VAL A 168 22.12 -14.30 -6.31
CA VAL A 168 20.68 -14.55 -6.14
C VAL A 168 20.32 -15.40 -4.91
N ASP A 169 21.22 -16.31 -4.52
CA ASP A 169 21.02 -17.24 -3.40
C ASP A 169 21.75 -16.79 -2.13
N PHE A 170 22.48 -15.67 -2.17
CA PHE A 170 23.13 -15.13 -0.98
C PHE A 170 22.08 -14.75 0.07
N SER A 171 22.29 -15.21 1.30
CA SER A 171 21.50 -14.84 2.46
C SER A 171 22.39 -14.69 3.69
N ALA A 172 22.14 -13.63 4.46
CA ALA A 172 22.80 -13.38 5.73
C ALA A 172 21.84 -12.60 6.62
N SER A 173 21.86 -12.85 7.93
CA SER A 173 20.90 -12.25 8.88
C SER A 173 20.96 -10.73 8.93
N ASP A 174 22.08 -10.14 8.54
CA ASP A 174 22.32 -8.71 8.47
C ASP A 174 22.02 -8.10 7.09
N TYR A 175 21.59 -8.91 6.12
CA TYR A 175 21.19 -8.49 4.78
C TYR A 175 19.69 -8.68 4.56
N SER A 176 19.12 -7.82 3.74
CA SER A 176 17.74 -7.88 3.27
C SER A 176 17.70 -7.73 1.75
N VAL A 177 16.53 -7.88 1.15
CA VAL A 177 16.29 -7.68 -0.28
C VAL A 177 15.26 -6.59 -0.45
N GLN A 178 15.52 -5.61 -1.31
CA GLN A 178 14.51 -4.59 -1.62
C GLN A 178 13.61 -5.04 -2.76
N LEU A 179 12.33 -5.26 -2.45
CA LEU A 179 11.31 -5.45 -3.46
C LEU A 179 10.44 -4.20 -3.61
N ALA A 180 9.95 -3.98 -4.83
CA ALA A 180 8.90 -3.03 -5.11
C ALA A 180 7.87 -3.61 -6.09
N ARG A 181 6.68 -3.02 -6.09
CA ARG A 181 5.63 -3.27 -7.07
C ARG A 181 4.87 -2.01 -7.42
N ALA A 182 4.16 -2.05 -8.54
CA ALA A 182 3.22 -1.01 -8.90
C ALA A 182 2.12 -0.87 -7.83
N ILE A 183 1.63 0.36 -7.65
CA ILE A 183 0.48 0.61 -6.79
C ILE A 183 -0.77 0.10 -7.50
N ASN A 184 -1.27 -1.05 -7.07
CA ASN A 184 -2.57 -1.55 -7.52
C ASN A 184 -3.67 -0.74 -6.82
N VAL A 185 -4.18 0.26 -7.51
CA VAL A 185 -5.41 0.94 -7.09
C VAL A 185 -6.56 0.03 -7.49
N SER A 186 -7.15 -0.67 -6.51
CA SER A 186 -8.38 -1.41 -6.72
C SER A 186 -9.41 -0.50 -7.36
N GLU A 187 -9.94 -0.89 -8.52
CA GLU A 187 -11.05 -0.14 -9.12
C GLU A 187 -12.16 0.01 -8.09
N PRO A 188 -12.79 1.21 -7.97
CA PRO A 188 -13.84 1.44 -7.00
C PRO A 188 -14.93 0.39 -7.21
N ASN A 189 -15.18 -0.38 -6.15
CA ASN A 189 -16.03 -1.55 -6.24
C ASN A 189 -17.47 -1.12 -6.63
N LEU A 190 -17.80 -1.25 -7.91
CA LEU A 190 -19.04 -0.73 -8.52
C LEU A 190 -20.29 -1.33 -7.87
N TYR A 191 -20.17 -2.45 -7.14
CA TYR A 191 -21.25 -3.05 -6.37
C TYR A 191 -21.85 -2.10 -5.32
N TYR A 192 -21.11 -1.12 -4.79
CA TYR A 192 -21.66 -0.11 -3.87
C TYR A 192 -22.53 0.94 -4.58
N LEU A 193 -22.35 1.15 -5.89
CA LEU A 193 -23.16 2.08 -6.67
C LEU A 193 -24.52 1.48 -7.05
N ILE A 194 -24.62 0.16 -7.19
CA ILE A 194 -25.86 -0.54 -7.54
C ILE A 194 -27.01 -0.27 -6.55
N PRO A 195 -26.86 -0.45 -5.23
CA PRO A 195 -27.94 -0.15 -4.28
C PRO A 195 -28.28 1.34 -4.26
N PHE A 196 -27.30 2.23 -4.45
CA PHE A 196 -27.51 3.68 -4.52
C PHE A 196 -28.34 4.07 -5.76
N MET A 197 -28.00 3.50 -6.92
CA MET A 197 -28.75 3.64 -8.18
C MET A 197 -30.18 3.11 -8.05
N LEU A 198 -30.37 1.93 -7.45
CA LEU A 198 -31.70 1.37 -7.21
C LEU A 198 -32.54 2.25 -6.27
N LEU A 199 -31.91 2.88 -5.27
CA LEU A 199 -32.57 3.79 -4.35
C LEU A 199 -33.04 5.07 -5.07
N ILE A 200 -32.17 5.65 -5.91
CA ILE A 200 -32.50 6.82 -6.74
C ILE A 200 -33.66 6.49 -7.70
N ILE A 201 -33.62 5.34 -8.38
CA ILE A 201 -34.69 4.90 -9.27
C ILE A 201 -36.02 4.76 -8.51
N ARG A 202 -35.99 4.20 -7.28
CA ARG A 202 -37.18 4.09 -6.41
C ARG A 202 -37.75 5.46 -6.05
N VAL A 203 -36.90 6.40 -5.66
CA VAL A 203 -37.31 7.77 -5.31
C VAL A 203 -37.92 8.49 -6.50
N VAL A 204 -37.28 8.43 -7.68
CA VAL A 204 -37.78 9.05 -8.92
C VAL A 204 -39.11 8.45 -9.33
N LYS A 205 -39.25 7.11 -9.31
CA LYS A 205 -40.50 6.41 -9.63
C LYS A 205 -41.63 6.79 -8.66
N SER A 206 -41.34 6.93 -7.37
CA SER A 206 -42.32 7.35 -6.36
C SER A 206 -42.85 8.76 -6.61
N ARG A 207 -41.98 9.70 -7.01
CA ARG A 207 -42.35 11.08 -7.34
C ARG A 207 -43.19 11.14 -8.61
N PHE A 208 -42.81 10.38 -9.64
CA PHE A 208 -43.55 10.31 -10.90
C PHE A 208 -44.97 9.76 -10.71
N ASN A 209 -45.12 8.71 -9.89
CA ASN A 209 -46.44 8.15 -9.58
C ASN A 209 -47.34 9.13 -8.82
N ARG A 210 -46.79 9.91 -7.88
CA ARG A 210 -47.55 10.95 -7.15
C ARG A 210 -48.04 12.06 -8.08
N LEU A 211 -47.20 12.52 -9.01
CA LEU A 211 -47.57 13.52 -10.01
C LEU A 211 -48.70 13.01 -10.92
N LYS A 212 -48.61 11.77 -11.39
CA LYS A 212 -49.64 11.15 -12.23
C LYS A 212 -50.99 11.02 -11.52
N LEU A 213 -50.99 10.73 -10.21
CA LEU A 213 -52.20 10.64 -9.39
C LEU A 213 -52.86 12.03 -9.20
N SER A 214 -52.06 13.07 -8.94
CA SER A 214 -52.53 14.45 -8.78
C SER A 214 -53.20 14.99 -10.05
N VAL A 215 -52.64 14.71 -11.22
CA VAL A 215 -53.22 15.10 -12.53
C VAL A 215 -54.55 14.37 -12.79
N ARG A 216 -54.67 13.11 -12.37
CA ARG A 216 -55.90 12.32 -12.55
C ARG A 216 -57.04 12.82 -11.66
N LEU A 217 -56.73 13.18 -10.41
CA LEU A 217 -57.69 13.71 -9.44
C LEU A 217 -58.21 15.10 -9.86
N THR A 218 -57.32 15.97 -10.35
CA THR A 218 -57.72 17.30 -10.85
C THR A 218 -58.59 17.21 -12.10
N LYS A 219 -58.34 16.25 -13.00
CA LYS A 219 -59.20 16.01 -14.16
C LYS A 219 -60.59 15.50 -13.76
N SER A 220 -60.66 14.53 -12.84
CA SER A 220 -61.93 13.98 -12.34
C SER A 220 -62.76 15.02 -11.59
N LEU A 221 -62.14 15.88 -10.76
CA LEU A 221 -62.84 16.98 -10.08
C LEU A 221 -63.43 17.99 -11.07
N LYS A 222 -62.71 18.33 -12.14
CA LYS A 222 -63.22 19.22 -13.19
C LYS A 222 -64.42 18.63 -13.93
N GLU A 223 -64.39 17.32 -14.24
CA GLU A 223 -65.52 16.64 -14.90
C GLU A 223 -66.76 16.61 -14.00
N VAL A 224 -66.61 16.28 -12.71
CA VAL A 224 -67.71 16.27 -11.73
C VAL A 224 -68.32 17.67 -11.56
N MET A 225 -67.49 18.71 -11.45
CA MET A 225 -67.97 20.10 -11.33
C MET A 225 -68.69 20.61 -12.58
N SER A 226 -68.33 20.12 -13.77
CA SER A 226 -69.03 20.50 -15.01
C SER A 226 -70.44 19.91 -15.10
N HIS A 227 -70.65 18.72 -14.55
CA HIS A 227 -71.95 18.05 -14.54
C HIS A 227 -72.90 18.61 -13.48
N THR A 228 -72.41 19.02 -12.31
CA THR A 228 -73.26 19.65 -11.28
C THR A 228 -73.71 21.06 -11.65
N SER A 229 -72.94 21.80 -12.45
CA SER A 229 -73.36 23.12 -12.95
C SER A 229 -74.46 23.06 -14.03
N LEU A 230 -74.64 21.91 -14.69
CA LEU A 230 -75.69 21.73 -15.71
C LEU A 230 -77.05 21.30 -15.11
N ALA A 231 -77.09 20.90 -13.85
CA ALA A 231 -78.31 20.45 -13.15
C ALA A 231 -78.97 21.55 -12.30
N MET A 232 -78.41 22.77 -12.27
CA MET A 232 -78.93 23.92 -11.51
C MET A 232 -79.51 25.04 -12.38
N LEU A 233 -79.75 24.78 -13.68
CA LEU A 233 -80.48 25.64 -14.61
C LEU A 233 -81.74 24.89 -15.07
#